data_AF-A0A0D8BUB0-F1
#
_entry.id   AF-A0A0D8BUB0-F1
#
_cell.length_a   1.000
_cell.length_b   1.000
_cell.length_c   1.000
_cell.angle_alpha   90.00
_cell.angle_beta   90.00
_cell.angle_gamma   90.00
#
_symmetry.space_group_name_H-M   'P 1'
#
loop_
_entity.id
_entity.type
_entity.pdbx_description
1 polymer ?
#
loop_
_entity_poly.entity_id
_entity_poly.type
_entity_poly.pdbx_seq_one_letter_code
_entity_poly.pdbx_strand_id
1 'polypeptide(L)'
;MKDYDGDQIMKQLKTKIENNEELTERDELNLIFLPLMKSTVDCSERAIEAVELAQKITDPEKQFRLLSTIIAVSDKFIDEKYVERLMEAIKMVRVLRELEKRAELKGRIFESQQAIKKYMKARYGAAAKEIQDKVDTITDLYILTHLLDDIFGAETREEIERLIDEAITKQSQMNQSTKQLEK
;
A
#
# COMPACT_ATOMS: atom_id res chain seq x y z
N MET A 1 -11.80 -18.23 23.92
CA MET A 1 -10.32 -18.15 24.03
C MET A 1 -9.80 -17.85 25.43
N LYS A 2 -10.63 -17.39 26.39
CA LYS A 2 -10.17 -17.03 27.76
C LYS A 2 -9.65 -18.20 28.61
N ASP A 3 -9.91 -19.44 28.21
CA ASP A 3 -9.43 -20.65 28.89
C ASP A 3 -8.03 -21.07 28.45
N TYR A 4 -7.45 -20.40 27.45
CA TYR A 4 -6.11 -20.68 26.93
C TYR A 4 -5.11 -19.69 27.53
N ASP A 5 -3.99 -20.21 28.03
CA ASP A 5 -2.87 -19.42 28.52
C ASP A 5 -2.05 -18.89 27.34
N GLY A 6 -2.34 -17.65 26.95
CA GLY A 6 -1.68 -16.99 25.83
C GLY A 6 -0.19 -16.76 26.08
N ASP A 7 0.25 -16.58 27.32
CA ASP A 7 1.66 -16.32 27.66
C ASP A 7 2.51 -17.58 27.52
N GLN A 8 1.99 -18.71 27.99
CA GLN A 8 2.60 -20.00 27.76
C GLN A 8 2.69 -20.33 26.27
N ILE A 9 1.59 -20.13 25.53
CA ILE A 9 1.53 -20.40 24.09
C ILE A 9 2.49 -19.50 23.32
N MET A 10 2.54 -18.20 23.64
CA MET A 10 3.49 -17.25 23.04
C MET A 10 4.93 -17.72 23.21
N LYS A 11 5.31 -18.13 24.43
CA LYS A 11 6.65 -18.65 24.72
C LYS A 11 6.97 -19.90 23.89
N GLN A 12 6.03 -20.84 23.77
CA GLN A 12 6.20 -22.06 22.99
C GLN A 12 6.39 -21.77 21.50
N LEU A 13 5.50 -20.94 20.92
CA LEU A 13 5.58 -20.55 19.52
C LEU A 13 6.88 -19.80 19.22
N LYS A 14 7.29 -18.91 20.12
CA LYS A 14 8.54 -18.16 20.00
C LYS A 14 9.75 -19.09 19.93
N THR A 15 9.86 -20.05 20.84
CA THR A 15 10.94 -21.04 20.84
C THR A 15 10.97 -21.85 19.55
N LYS A 16 9.81 -22.36 19.09
CA LYS A 16 9.74 -23.12 17.83
C LYS A 16 10.25 -22.32 16.63
N ILE A 17 9.76 -21.09 16.48
CA ILE A 17 10.09 -20.24 15.32
C ILE A 17 11.56 -19.81 15.36
N GLU A 18 12.10 -19.48 16.53
CA GLU A 18 13.52 -19.13 16.69
C GLU A 18 14.45 -20.32 16.42
N ASN A 19 13.98 -21.54 16.68
CA ASN A 19 14.70 -22.78 16.36
C ASN A 19 14.51 -23.24 14.89
N ASN A 20 13.76 -22.51 14.06
CA ASN A 20 13.33 -22.93 12.72
C ASN A 20 12.57 -24.26 12.70
N GLU A 21 11.83 -24.58 13.76
CA GLU A 21 10.94 -25.73 13.80
C GLU A 21 9.67 -25.45 12.97
N GLU A 22 9.17 -26.47 12.26
CA GLU A 22 7.94 -26.33 11.48
C GLU A 22 6.72 -26.18 12.39
N LEU A 23 5.90 -25.17 12.11
CA LEU A 23 4.63 -24.96 12.81
C LEU A 23 3.59 -25.99 12.35
N THR A 24 2.99 -26.67 13.32
CA THR A 24 1.81 -27.50 13.08
C THR A 24 0.57 -26.64 12.84
N GLU A 25 -0.50 -27.21 12.29
CA GLU A 25 -1.79 -26.51 12.14
C GLU A 25 -2.31 -25.94 13.47
N ARG A 26 -2.08 -26.66 14.58
CA ARG A 26 -2.44 -26.19 15.92
C ARG A 26 -1.59 -24.99 16.35
N ASP A 27 -0.30 -24.98 16.00
CA ASP A 27 0.57 -23.85 16.28
C ASP A 27 0.13 -22.61 15.48
N GLU A 28 -0.25 -22.80 14.20
CA GLU A 28 -0.79 -21.75 13.34
C GLU A 28 -2.08 -21.14 13.90
N LEU A 29 -3.05 -21.99 14.30
CA LEU A 29 -4.28 -21.53 14.94
C LEU A 29 -4.02 -20.82 16.27
N ASN A 30 -3.09 -21.35 17.07
CA ASN A 30 -2.68 -20.74 18.32
C ASN A 30 -2.08 -19.35 18.09
N LEU A 31 -1.27 -19.18 17.05
CA LEU A 31 -0.69 -17.90 16.67
C LEU A 31 -1.76 -16.90 16.19
N ILE A 32 -2.70 -17.34 15.35
CA ILE A 32 -3.80 -16.51 14.83
C ILE A 32 -4.67 -15.95 15.97
N PHE A 33 -5.04 -16.80 16.92
CA PHE A 33 -5.96 -16.43 17.99
C PHE A 33 -5.27 -15.99 19.28
N LEU A 34 -3.93 -15.96 19.30
CA LEU A 34 -3.14 -15.51 20.44
C LEU A 34 -3.63 -14.20 21.06
N PRO A 35 -4.04 -13.17 20.26
CA PRO A 35 -4.53 -11.91 20.81
C PRO A 35 -5.80 -12.01 21.65
N LEU A 36 -6.59 -13.07 21.46
CA LEU A 36 -7.85 -13.32 22.15
C LEU A 36 -7.70 -14.22 23.39
N MET A 37 -6.51 -14.77 23.61
CA MET A 37 -6.22 -15.67 24.72
C MET A 37 -6.02 -14.88 26.02
N LYS A 38 -6.04 -15.58 27.15
CA LYS A 38 -5.77 -14.95 28.44
C LYS A 38 -4.26 -14.66 28.53
N SER A 39 -3.92 -13.39 28.63
CA SER A 39 -2.54 -12.92 28.72
C SER A 39 -2.37 -11.86 29.81
N THR A 40 -1.14 -11.69 30.26
CA THR A 40 -0.76 -10.60 31.18
C THR A 40 -0.75 -9.24 30.50
N VAL A 41 -0.48 -9.20 29.19
CA VAL A 41 -0.59 -8.01 28.34
C VAL A 41 -1.99 -7.91 27.74
N ASP A 42 -2.37 -6.72 27.29
CA ASP A 42 -3.64 -6.52 26.60
C ASP A 42 -3.65 -7.16 25.19
N CYS A 43 -4.85 -7.26 24.62
CA CYS A 43 -5.05 -7.90 23.32
C CYS A 43 -4.33 -7.18 22.17
N SER A 44 -4.16 -5.86 22.23
CA SER A 44 -3.47 -5.07 21.21
C SER A 44 -1.98 -5.34 21.28
N GLU A 45 -1.37 -5.31 22.45
CA GLU A 45 0.04 -5.69 22.62
C GLU A 45 0.30 -7.12 22.13
N ARG A 46 -0.55 -8.08 22.53
CA ARG A 46 -0.41 -9.47 22.11
C ARG A 46 -0.56 -9.67 20.60
N ALA A 47 -1.37 -8.85 19.93
CA ALA A 47 -1.47 -8.88 18.48
C ALA A 47 -0.21 -8.38 17.77
N ILE A 48 0.45 -7.34 18.30
CA ILE A 48 1.75 -6.89 17.78
C ILE A 48 2.78 -8.01 17.92
N GLU A 49 2.88 -8.61 19.11
CA GLU A 49 3.82 -9.71 19.36
C GLU A 49 3.56 -10.92 18.42
N ALA A 50 2.29 -11.27 18.18
CA ALA A 50 1.93 -12.33 17.26
C ALA A 50 2.32 -12.01 15.81
N VAL A 51 2.14 -10.76 15.38
CA VAL A 51 2.55 -10.26 14.07
C VAL A 51 4.07 -10.30 13.90
N GLU A 52 4.82 -9.78 14.88
CA GLU A 52 6.29 -9.83 14.87
C GLU A 52 6.81 -11.27 14.78
N LEU A 53 6.13 -12.19 15.45
CA LEU A 53 6.49 -13.60 15.40
C LEU A 53 6.20 -14.22 14.03
N ALA A 54 5.03 -13.94 13.46
CA ALA A 54 4.67 -14.40 12.12
C ALA A 54 5.62 -13.89 11.03
N GLN A 55 6.21 -12.70 11.19
CA GLN A 55 7.22 -12.16 10.25
C GLN A 55 8.52 -12.96 10.19
N LYS A 56 8.82 -13.77 11.20
CA LYS A 56 10.02 -14.62 11.19
C LYS A 56 9.81 -15.91 10.37
N ILE A 57 8.59 -16.20 9.93
CA ILE A 57 8.28 -17.36 9.09
C ILE A 57 8.88 -17.15 7.70
N THR A 58 9.66 -18.13 7.25
CA THR A 58 10.45 -18.05 6.01
C THR A 58 9.64 -18.35 4.76
N ASP A 59 8.61 -19.19 4.87
CA ASP A 59 7.65 -19.45 3.79
C ASP A 59 6.79 -18.19 3.54
N PRO A 60 6.91 -17.53 2.37
CA PRO A 60 6.21 -16.28 2.11
C PRO A 60 4.69 -16.41 2.05
N GLU A 61 4.15 -17.53 1.56
CA GLU A 61 2.70 -17.74 1.48
C GLU A 61 2.12 -18.00 2.86
N LYS A 62 2.77 -18.85 3.65
CA LYS A 62 2.39 -19.13 5.04
C LYS A 62 2.50 -17.87 5.90
N GLN A 63 3.60 -17.13 5.78
CA GLN A 63 3.80 -15.85 6.46
C GLN A 63 2.66 -14.88 6.14
N PHE A 64 2.38 -14.66 4.84
CA PHE A 64 1.32 -13.74 4.41
C PHE A 64 -0.06 -14.14 4.93
N ARG A 65 -0.40 -15.44 4.84
CA ARG A 65 -1.67 -15.98 5.36
C ARG A 65 -1.81 -15.76 6.86
N LEU A 66 -0.77 -16.03 7.64
CA LEU A 66 -0.81 -15.85 9.10
C LEU A 66 -0.91 -14.36 9.46
N LEU A 67 -0.09 -13.50 8.87
CA LEU A 67 -0.14 -12.05 9.10
C LEU A 67 -1.52 -11.48 8.79
N SER A 68 -2.05 -11.75 7.59
CA SER A 68 -3.37 -11.25 7.18
C SER A 68 -4.49 -11.75 8.10
N THR A 69 -4.42 -12.99 8.57
CA THR A 69 -5.43 -13.55 9.48
C THR A 69 -5.33 -12.96 10.89
N ILE A 70 -4.12 -12.80 11.44
CA ILE A 70 -3.92 -12.14 12.75
C ILE A 70 -4.45 -10.71 12.71
N ILE A 71 -4.13 -9.95 11.65
CA ILE A 71 -4.61 -8.58 11.45
C ILE A 71 -6.15 -8.57 11.38
N ALA A 72 -6.76 -9.42 10.54
CA ALA A 72 -8.21 -9.47 10.39
C ALA A 72 -8.96 -9.87 11.67
N VAL A 73 -8.37 -10.77 12.49
CA VAL A 73 -8.91 -11.12 13.80
C VAL A 73 -8.78 -9.93 14.76
N SER A 74 -7.67 -9.21 14.69
CA SER A 74 -7.35 -8.11 15.60
C SER A 74 -8.13 -6.83 15.32
N ASP A 75 -8.50 -6.59 14.07
CA ASP A 75 -9.23 -5.40 13.60
C ASP A 75 -10.47 -5.03 14.44
N LYS A 76 -11.11 -6.02 15.08
CA LYS A 76 -12.33 -5.82 15.88
C LYS A 76 -12.13 -5.15 17.24
N PHE A 77 -10.91 -5.09 17.76
CA PHE A 77 -10.66 -4.63 19.13
C PHE A 77 -9.44 -3.70 19.25
N ILE A 78 -8.85 -3.30 18.13
CA ILE A 78 -7.65 -2.46 18.10
C ILE A 78 -7.99 -0.97 18.18
N ASP A 79 -7.13 -0.20 18.84
CA ASP A 79 -7.22 1.26 18.92
C ASP A 79 -6.26 1.94 17.92
N GLU A 80 -6.36 3.26 17.78
CA GLU A 80 -5.55 4.03 16.82
C GLU A 80 -4.05 3.95 17.11
N LYS A 81 -3.66 3.90 18.39
CA LYS A 81 -2.26 3.74 18.81
C LYS A 81 -1.69 2.38 18.39
N TYR A 82 -2.51 1.33 18.38
CA TYR A 82 -2.13 0.03 17.86
C TYR A 82 -1.90 0.06 16.34
N VAL A 83 -2.72 0.80 15.58
CA VAL A 83 -2.60 0.84 14.11
C VAL A 83 -1.21 1.31 13.68
N GLU A 84 -0.69 2.37 14.28
CA GLU A 84 0.66 2.87 13.97
C GLU A 84 1.74 1.81 14.22
N ARG A 85 1.75 1.19 15.41
CA ARG A 85 2.72 0.16 15.77
C ARG A 85 2.60 -1.09 14.89
N LEU A 86 1.37 -1.48 14.55
CA LEU A 86 1.12 -2.59 13.65
C LEU A 86 1.69 -2.29 12.25
N MET A 87 1.45 -1.09 11.72
CA MET A 87 2.01 -0.63 10.45
C MET A 87 3.54 -0.65 10.47
N GLU A 88 4.16 -0.19 11.56
CA GLU A 88 5.60 -0.26 11.76
C GLU A 88 6.14 -1.69 11.76
N ALA A 89 5.43 -2.61 12.43
CA ALA A 89 5.80 -4.01 12.43
C ALA A 89 5.77 -4.56 11.00
N ILE A 90 4.67 -4.38 10.27
CA ILE A 90 4.45 -5.05 8.97
C ILE A 90 5.12 -4.34 7.78
N LYS A 91 5.78 -3.20 7.98
CA LYS A 91 6.42 -2.40 6.91
C LYS A 91 7.43 -3.17 6.06
N MET A 92 8.03 -4.25 6.56
CA MET A 92 9.02 -5.03 5.82
C MET A 92 8.39 -6.12 4.94
N VAL A 93 7.10 -6.39 5.11
CA VAL A 93 6.37 -7.41 4.33
C VAL A 93 6.34 -6.98 2.87
N ARG A 94 6.82 -7.85 1.97
CA ARG A 94 7.02 -7.53 0.53
C ARG A 94 5.77 -6.96 -0.14
N VAL A 95 4.61 -7.59 0.04
CA VAL A 95 3.34 -7.16 -0.59
C VAL A 95 2.90 -5.79 -0.06
N LEU A 96 3.09 -5.51 1.23
CA LEU A 96 2.72 -4.22 1.81
C LEU A 96 3.66 -3.09 1.36
N ARG A 97 4.98 -3.36 1.22
CA ARG A 97 5.91 -2.39 0.60
C ARG A 97 5.55 -2.07 -0.84
N GLU A 98 5.10 -3.07 -1.59
CA GLU A 98 4.64 -2.86 -2.96
C GLU A 98 3.35 -2.03 -2.99
N LEU A 99 2.43 -2.25 -2.03
CA LEU A 99 1.23 -1.43 -1.88
C LEU A 99 1.58 0.03 -1.55
N GLU A 100 2.51 0.25 -0.62
CA GLU A 100 3.00 1.58 -0.23
C GLU A 100 3.60 2.32 -1.43
N LYS A 101 4.51 1.68 -2.18
CA LYS A 101 5.09 2.25 -3.42
C LYS A 101 4.03 2.63 -4.45
N ARG A 102 2.99 1.80 -4.61
CA ARG A 102 1.87 2.10 -5.52
C ARG A 102 1.03 3.27 -5.01
N ALA A 103 0.84 3.39 -3.70
CA ALA A 103 0.15 4.52 -3.10
C ALA A 103 0.95 5.82 -3.28
N GLU A 104 2.26 5.80 -3.03
CA GLU A 104 3.16 6.93 -3.29
C GLU A 104 3.14 7.35 -4.76
N LEU A 105 3.25 6.39 -5.69
CA LEU A 105 3.19 6.67 -7.12
C LEU A 105 1.85 7.33 -7.51
N LYS A 106 0.72 6.80 -7.02
CA LYS A 106 -0.60 7.40 -7.22
C LYS A 106 -0.69 8.81 -6.63
N GLY A 107 -0.12 9.03 -5.46
CA GLY A 107 -0.02 10.35 -4.82
C GLY A 107 0.71 11.35 -5.72
N ARG A 108 1.89 10.98 -6.23
CA ARG A 108 2.68 11.83 -7.13
C ARG A 108 1.97 12.12 -8.47
N ILE A 109 1.27 11.13 -9.03
CA ILE A 109 0.43 11.31 -10.22
C ILE A 109 -0.64 12.35 -9.94
N PHE A 110 -1.39 12.17 -8.84
CA PHE A 110 -2.44 13.09 -8.44
C PHE A 110 -1.92 14.51 -8.20
N GLU A 111 -0.78 14.66 -7.51
CA GLU A 111 -0.14 15.96 -7.29
C GLU A 111 0.21 16.67 -8.60
N SER A 112 0.80 15.95 -9.56
CA SER A 112 1.17 16.52 -10.86
C SER A 112 -0.06 16.92 -11.69
N GLN A 113 -1.08 16.04 -11.76
CA GLN A 113 -2.36 16.37 -12.40
C GLN A 113 -2.99 17.62 -11.77
N GLN A 114 -2.99 17.72 -10.44
CA GLN A 114 -3.56 18.85 -9.72
C GLN A 114 -2.76 20.13 -9.92
N ALA A 115 -1.44 20.06 -10.07
CA ALA A 115 -0.61 21.21 -10.41
C ALA A 115 -1.01 21.79 -11.78
N ILE A 116 -1.07 20.94 -12.81
CA ILE A 116 -1.51 21.34 -14.16
C ILE A 116 -2.93 21.91 -14.11
N LYS A 117 -3.87 21.21 -13.46
CA LYS A 117 -5.27 21.65 -13.38
C LYS A 117 -5.42 22.99 -12.67
N LYS A 118 -4.69 23.24 -11.58
CA LYS A 118 -4.68 24.52 -10.88
C LYS A 118 -4.13 25.64 -11.75
N TYR A 119 -3.03 25.38 -12.48
CA TYR A 119 -2.49 26.32 -13.45
C TYR A 119 -3.54 26.69 -14.51
N MET A 120 -4.23 25.70 -15.10
CA MET A 120 -5.26 25.95 -16.11
C MET A 120 -6.43 26.75 -15.56
N LYS A 121 -6.90 26.43 -14.36
CA LYS A 121 -7.98 27.18 -13.71
C LYS A 121 -7.59 28.63 -13.44
N ALA A 122 -6.36 28.86 -13.01
CA ALA A 122 -5.86 30.21 -12.75
C ALA A 122 -5.77 31.06 -14.04
N ARG A 123 -5.36 30.45 -15.15
CA ARG A 123 -5.16 31.16 -16.42
C ARG A 123 -6.42 31.31 -17.27
N TYR A 124 -7.30 30.31 -17.27
CA TYR A 124 -8.45 30.23 -18.19
C TYR A 124 -9.82 30.12 -17.48
N GLY A 125 -9.85 30.09 -16.15
CA GLY A 125 -11.09 30.07 -15.37
C GLY A 125 -11.97 28.84 -15.69
N ALA A 126 -13.27 29.06 -15.90
CA ALA A 126 -14.23 28.00 -16.19
C ALA A 126 -13.99 27.32 -17.55
N ALA A 127 -13.37 28.01 -18.50
CA ALA A 127 -13.07 27.48 -19.84
C ALA A 127 -12.00 26.37 -19.82
N ALA A 128 -11.29 26.20 -18.70
CA ALA A 128 -10.29 25.16 -18.49
C ALA A 128 -10.88 23.75 -18.29
N LYS A 129 -12.20 23.61 -18.06
CA LYS A 129 -12.77 22.35 -17.56
C LYS A 129 -12.49 21.15 -18.47
N GLU A 130 -12.65 21.32 -19.78
CA GLU A 130 -12.36 20.28 -20.77
C GLU A 130 -10.88 19.86 -20.76
N ILE A 131 -9.97 20.84 -20.66
CA ILE A 131 -8.53 20.59 -20.56
C ILE A 131 -8.19 19.84 -19.27
N GLN A 132 -8.81 20.23 -18.16
CA GLN A 132 -8.62 19.56 -16.87
C GLN A 132 -9.08 18.10 -16.90
N ASP A 133 -10.18 17.82 -17.59
CA ASP A 133 -10.71 16.45 -17.74
C ASP A 133 -9.78 15.59 -18.61
N LYS A 134 -9.15 16.17 -19.64
CA LYS A 134 -8.08 15.51 -20.41
C LYS A 134 -6.88 15.14 -19.54
N VAL A 135 -6.42 16.04 -18.68
CA VAL A 135 -5.28 15.81 -17.77
C VAL A 135 -5.53 14.64 -16.82
N ASP A 136 -6.77 14.46 -16.33
CA ASP A 136 -7.15 13.35 -15.44
C ASP A 136 -6.97 11.96 -16.10
N THR A 137 -6.93 11.89 -17.43
CA THR A 137 -6.70 10.64 -18.17
C THR A 137 -5.23 10.23 -18.26
N ILE A 138 -4.31 11.13 -17.94
CA ILE A 138 -2.87 10.88 -17.99
C ILE A 138 -2.44 10.35 -16.62
N THR A 139 -2.08 9.07 -16.56
CA THR A 139 -1.69 8.35 -15.35
C THR A 139 -0.20 7.99 -15.30
N ASP A 140 0.54 8.23 -16.39
CA ASP A 140 1.98 8.03 -16.40
C ASP A 140 2.69 9.24 -15.78
N LEU A 141 3.41 9.02 -14.68
CA LEU A 141 4.07 10.08 -13.92
C LEU A 141 5.19 10.77 -14.72
N TYR A 142 5.93 10.02 -15.54
CA TYR A 142 7.01 10.59 -16.35
C TYR A 142 6.43 11.56 -17.38
N ILE A 143 5.37 11.14 -18.07
CA ILE A 143 4.64 11.98 -19.03
C ILE A 143 4.06 13.21 -18.35
N LEU A 144 3.41 13.06 -17.19
CA LEU A 144 2.87 14.19 -16.43
C LEU A 144 3.94 15.20 -16.01
N THR A 145 5.10 14.72 -15.57
CA THR A 145 6.18 15.61 -15.12
C THR A 145 6.73 16.44 -16.29
N HIS A 146 6.97 15.82 -17.44
CA HIS A 146 7.40 16.54 -18.65
C HIS A 146 6.33 17.50 -19.17
N LEU A 147 5.07 17.06 -19.19
CA LEU A 147 3.95 17.91 -19.58
C LEU A 147 3.84 19.15 -18.69
N LEU A 148 4.05 19.00 -17.38
CA LEU A 148 4.03 20.12 -16.45
C LEU A 148 5.13 21.14 -16.79
N ASP A 149 6.35 20.69 -17.08
CA ASP A 149 7.47 21.56 -17.48
C ASP A 149 7.17 22.29 -18.79
N ASP A 150 6.66 21.59 -19.81
CA ASP A 150 6.33 22.16 -21.11
C ASP A 150 5.20 23.20 -21.01
N ILE A 151 4.19 22.93 -20.17
CA ILE A 151 3.07 23.84 -19.92
C ILE A 151 3.54 25.15 -19.27
N PHE A 152 4.55 25.13 -18.41
CA PHE A 152 5.09 26.36 -17.82
C PHE A 152 5.72 27.29 -18.86
N GLY A 153 6.25 26.74 -19.96
CA GLY A 153 6.80 27.51 -21.07
C GLY A 153 5.77 27.95 -22.11
N ALA A 154 4.55 27.40 -22.10
CA ALA A 154 3.56 27.64 -23.13
C ALA A 154 2.87 29.01 -22.99
N GLU A 155 2.72 29.71 -24.11
CA GLU A 155 2.17 31.08 -24.14
C GLU A 155 0.70 31.13 -24.54
N THR A 156 0.17 30.06 -25.15
CA THR A 156 -1.19 30.04 -25.69
C THR A 156 -1.98 28.85 -25.18
N ARG A 157 -3.31 28.95 -25.25
CA ARG A 157 -4.20 27.86 -24.86
C ARG A 157 -4.09 26.70 -25.85
N GLU A 158 -4.02 27.02 -27.14
CA GLU A 158 -3.91 26.06 -28.24
C GLU A 158 -2.63 25.23 -28.12
N GLU A 159 -1.51 25.85 -27.74
CA GLU A 159 -0.24 25.16 -27.49
C GLU A 159 -0.35 24.18 -26.31
N ILE A 160 -0.96 24.60 -25.21
CA ILE A 160 -1.19 23.75 -24.04
C ILE A 160 -2.10 22.56 -24.39
N GLU A 161 -3.18 22.80 -25.11
CA GLU A 161 -4.09 21.74 -25.55
C GLU A 161 -3.36 20.71 -26.41
N ARG A 162 -2.51 21.18 -27.34
CA ARG A 162 -1.67 20.31 -28.16
C ARG A 162 -0.70 19.47 -27.31
N LEU A 163 0.00 20.08 -26.34
CA LEU A 163 0.93 19.36 -25.45
C LEU A 163 0.21 18.26 -24.66
N ILE A 164 -1.01 18.52 -24.19
CA ILE A 164 -1.83 17.54 -23.47
C ILE A 164 -2.25 16.40 -24.40
N ASP A 165 -2.70 16.69 -25.63
CA ASP A 165 -3.08 15.67 -26.59
C ASP A 165 -1.88 14.80 -27.03
N GLU A 166 -0.69 15.40 -27.18
CA GLU A 166 0.57 14.69 -27.41
C GLU A 166 0.93 13.77 -26.24
N ALA A 167 0.76 14.23 -25.00
CA ALA A 167 0.99 13.44 -23.78
C ALA A 167 0.05 12.22 -23.71
N ILE A 168 -1.24 12.39 -24.00
CA ILE A 168 -2.23 11.30 -24.04
C ILE A 168 -1.86 10.27 -25.13
N THR A 169 -1.41 10.75 -26.29
CA THR A 169 -0.97 9.90 -27.40
C THR A 169 0.26 9.09 -27.01
N LYS A 170 1.26 9.72 -26.39
CA LYS A 170 2.48 9.06 -25.90
C LYS A 170 2.17 7.99 -24.85
N GLN A 171 1.27 8.28 -23.91
CA GLN A 171 0.82 7.29 -22.93
C GLN A 171 0.19 6.07 -23.60
N SER A 172 -0.68 6.31 -24.59
CA SER A 172 -1.36 5.25 -25.33
C SER A 172 -0.37 4.34 -26.07
N GLN A 173 0.68 4.92 -26.65
CA GLN A 173 1.75 4.18 -27.30
C GLN A 173 2.56 3.33 -26.30
N MET A 174 2.96 3.92 -25.17
CA MET A 174 3.68 3.20 -24.12
C MET A 174 2.88 1.99 -23.60
N ASN A 175 1.60 2.18 -23.32
CA ASN A 175 0.71 1.12 -22.86
C ASN A 175 0.55 -0.02 -23.89
N GLN A 176 0.65 0.27 -25.19
CA GLN A 176 0.62 -0.76 -26.23
C GLN A 176 1.94 -1.53 -26.32
N SER A 177 3.09 -0.86 -26.19
CA SER A 177 4.40 -1.50 -26.19
C SER A 177 4.59 -2.45 -25.00
N THR A 178 4.15 -2.06 -23.80
CA THR A 178 4.25 -2.93 -22.61
C THR A 178 3.42 -4.22 -22.79
N LYS A 179 2.22 -4.12 -23.37
CA LYS A 179 1.36 -5.29 -23.64
C LYS A 179 1.92 -6.25 -24.69
N GLN A 180 2.83 -5.82 -25.57
CA GLN A 180 3.48 -6.67 -26.56
C GLN A 180 4.68 -7.43 -25.99
N LEU A 181 5.31 -6.91 -24.93
CA LEU A 181 6.45 -7.54 -24.25
C LEU A 181 6.03 -8.62 -23.23
N GLU A 182 4.78 -8.59 -22.78
CA GLU A 182 4.19 -9.56 -21.83
C GLU A 182 3.55 -10.78 -22.52
N LYS A 183 3.64 -10.88 -23.85
CA LYS A 183 3.22 -12.05 -24.65
C LYS A 183 4.41 -12.87 -25.09
#